data_AF-A0A3B3X0T3-F1
#
_entry.id   AF-A0A3B3X0T3-F1
#
_cell.length_a   1.000
_cell.length_b   1.000
_cell.length_c   1.000
_cell.angle_alpha   90.00
_cell.angle_beta   90.00
_cell.angle_gamma   90.00
#
_symmetry.space_group_name_H-M   'P 1'
#
loop_
_entity.id
_entity.type
_entity.pdbx_description
1 polymer ?
#
loop_
_entity_poly.entity_id
_entity_poly.type
_entity_poly.pdbx_seq_one_letter_code
_entity_poly.pdbx_strand_id
1 'polypeptide(L)'
;MQGRRPQQSPLSACKADREETEMSGAAMSVGLLFLLSVCSACYISNCPIGGKRSIMDAPLRKCMSCGPGDRGRCYGPSICCGEGIGCLMGSPESAHCVEENYLLTPCQAGGRACGSEGGRCAAAGLCCDAESCTSDQSCLPEDDGDDQSSQLEGSDPTDIILRLLHLARHSSHRSHQ
;
A
#
# COMPACT_ATOMS: atom_id res chain seq x y z
N MET A 1 -23.73 -31.26 3.57
CA MET A 1 -23.49 -29.84 3.26
C MET A 1 -22.00 -29.67 3.00
N GLN A 2 -21.53 -30.06 1.81
CA GLN A 2 -20.09 -30.08 1.46
C GLN A 2 -19.92 -29.90 -0.05
N GLY A 3 -18.96 -29.03 -0.41
CA GLY A 3 -18.11 -29.18 -1.60
C GLY A 3 -18.67 -28.69 -2.93
N ARG A 4 -18.54 -27.39 -3.23
CA ARG A 4 -18.57 -26.91 -4.62
C ARG A 4 -17.27 -27.30 -5.33
N ARG A 5 -17.48 -27.95 -6.47
CA ARG A 5 -16.66 -28.21 -7.68
C ARG A 5 -15.16 -27.84 -7.73
N PRO A 6 -14.34 -28.71 -8.37
CA PRO A 6 -13.04 -28.34 -8.93
C PRO A 6 -13.20 -27.66 -10.31
N GLN A 7 -12.31 -26.73 -10.65
CA GLN A 7 -12.16 -26.24 -12.03
C GLN A 7 -10.75 -26.63 -12.51
N GLN A 8 -10.69 -27.77 -13.18
CA GLN A 8 -9.51 -28.24 -13.91
C GLN A 8 -9.45 -27.55 -15.28
N SER A 9 -8.24 -27.07 -15.57
CA SER A 9 -7.63 -26.60 -16.82
C SER A 9 -8.28 -27.04 -18.14
N PRO A 10 -8.39 -26.15 -19.15
CA PRO A 10 -8.55 -26.56 -20.53
C PRO A 10 -7.17 -26.69 -21.18
N LEU A 11 -6.45 -27.77 -20.88
CA LEU A 11 -5.44 -28.31 -21.79
C LEU A 11 -6.17 -29.32 -22.67
N SER A 12 -6.94 -28.82 -23.65
CA SER A 12 -7.68 -29.64 -24.60
C SER A 12 -7.12 -29.40 -26.01
N ALA A 13 -6.21 -30.30 -26.37
CA ALA A 13 -6.05 -30.92 -27.69
C ALA A 13 -6.38 -30.06 -28.94
N CYS A 14 -5.36 -29.42 -29.53
CA CYS A 14 -5.30 -29.33 -30.98
C CYS A 14 -4.52 -30.54 -31.49
N LYS A 15 -5.28 -31.58 -31.83
CA LYS A 15 -4.82 -32.76 -32.53
C LYS A 15 -4.19 -32.31 -33.86
N ALA A 16 -2.88 -32.50 -34.01
CA ALA A 16 -2.19 -32.33 -35.27
C ALA A 16 -2.59 -33.50 -36.17
N ASP A 17 -3.60 -33.29 -37.02
CA ASP A 17 -3.87 -34.20 -38.13
C ASP A 17 -2.76 -33.99 -39.17
N ARG A 18 -1.94 -35.03 -39.33
CA ARG A 18 -0.89 -35.11 -40.33
C ARG A 18 -1.51 -35.68 -41.59
N GLU A 19 -1.93 -34.81 -42.50
CA GLU A 19 -2.30 -35.20 -43.85
C GLU A 19 -1.11 -34.91 -44.79
N GLU A 20 -0.53 -35.98 -45.33
CA GLU A 20 0.51 -35.95 -46.36
C GLU A 20 -0.14 -35.53 -47.68
N THR A 21 0.09 -34.30 -48.15
CA THR A 21 -0.31 -33.88 -49.50
C THR A 21 0.80 -33.10 -50.21
N GLU A 22 1.00 -33.46 -51.47
CA GLU A 22 1.96 -32.89 -52.40
C GLU A 22 1.79 -31.37 -52.52
N MET A 23 2.88 -30.64 -52.29
CA MET A 23 2.82 -29.22 -51.96
C MET A 23 2.84 -28.35 -53.23
N SER A 24 1.66 -28.04 -53.78
CA SER A 24 1.50 -26.99 -54.79
C SER A 24 1.95 -25.64 -54.21
N GLY A 25 2.79 -24.88 -54.92
CA GLY A 25 3.38 -23.62 -54.43
C GLY A 25 2.34 -22.58 -53.95
N ALA A 26 1.11 -22.66 -54.45
CA ALA A 26 -0.01 -21.86 -53.96
C ALA A 26 -0.39 -22.21 -52.51
N ALA A 27 -0.42 -23.49 -52.14
CA ALA A 27 -0.76 -23.93 -50.79
C ALA A 27 0.28 -23.46 -49.75
N MET A 28 1.57 -23.45 -50.14
CA MET A 28 2.64 -22.89 -49.29
C MET A 28 2.49 -21.39 -49.07
N SER A 29 2.12 -20.65 -50.12
CA SER A 29 1.92 -19.21 -50.01
C SER A 29 0.72 -18.87 -49.12
N VAL A 30 -0.38 -19.62 -49.22
CA VAL A 30 -1.58 -19.43 -48.40
C VAL A 30 -1.30 -19.80 -46.93
N GLY A 31 -0.58 -20.90 -46.70
CA GLY A 31 -0.16 -21.30 -45.35
C GLY A 31 0.74 -20.26 -44.68
N LEU A 32 1.71 -19.70 -45.42
CA LEU A 32 2.62 -18.67 -44.91
C LEU A 32 1.88 -17.36 -44.58
N LEU A 33 0.95 -16.93 -45.43
CA LEU A 33 0.12 -15.74 -45.18
C LEU A 33 -0.78 -15.92 -43.96
N PHE A 34 -1.34 -17.12 -43.76
CA PHE A 34 -2.13 -17.44 -42.58
C PHE A 34 -1.29 -17.41 -41.31
N LEU A 35 -0.09 -18.01 -41.34
CA LEU A 35 0.87 -17.95 -40.22
C LEU A 35 1.28 -16.51 -39.90
N LEU A 36 1.55 -15.66 -40.90
CA LEU A 36 1.88 -14.24 -40.70
C LEU A 36 0.70 -13.44 -40.14
N SER A 37 -0.54 -13.74 -40.58
CA SER A 37 -1.76 -13.13 -40.05
C SER A 37 -2.01 -13.53 -38.59
N VAL A 38 -1.82 -14.80 -38.24
CA VAL A 38 -1.98 -15.28 -36.87
C VAL A 38 -0.85 -14.77 -35.97
N CYS A 39 0.39 -14.74 -36.46
CA CYS A 39 1.52 -14.18 -35.72
C CYS A 39 1.39 -12.66 -35.51
N SER A 40 0.85 -11.90 -36.47
CA SER A 40 0.59 -10.46 -36.30
C SER A 40 -0.60 -10.17 -35.38
N ALA A 41 -1.64 -11.01 -35.41
CA ALA A 41 -2.73 -10.95 -34.42
C ALA A 41 -2.23 -11.32 -33.00
N CYS A 42 -1.34 -12.30 -32.88
CA CYS A 42 -0.70 -12.67 -31.61
C CYS A 42 0.37 -11.66 -31.15
N TYR A 43 0.95 -10.88 -32.06
CA TYR A 43 1.90 -9.80 -31.73
C TYR A 43 1.22 -8.62 -31.04
N ILE A 44 -0.12 -8.50 -31.14
CA ILE A 44 -0.93 -7.53 -30.40
C ILE A 44 -1.95 -8.30 -29.54
N SER A 45 -1.50 -9.04 -28.52
CA SER A 45 -2.41 -9.64 -27.52
C SER A 45 -1.78 -9.82 -26.13
N ASN A 46 -0.70 -9.10 -25.84
CA ASN A 46 -0.23 -8.86 -24.47
C ASN A 46 0.08 -7.36 -24.29
N CYS A 47 -0.78 -6.50 -24.83
CA CYS A 47 -0.80 -5.12 -24.38
C CYS A 47 -1.51 -5.09 -23.02
N PRO A 48 -0.83 -4.75 -21.92
CA PRO A 48 -1.52 -4.51 -20.65
C PRO A 48 -2.60 -3.45 -20.85
N ILE A 49 -3.66 -3.51 -20.05
CA ILE A 49 -4.76 -2.55 -20.08
C ILE A 49 -4.19 -1.18 -19.63
N GLY A 50 -3.75 -0.37 -20.59
CA GLY A 50 -2.93 0.80 -20.27
C GLY A 50 -2.17 1.36 -21.46
N GLY A 51 -2.88 1.97 -22.41
CA GLY A 51 -2.26 2.87 -23.38
C GLY A 51 -1.47 3.96 -22.64
N LYS A 52 -0.23 4.22 -23.10
CA LYS A 52 0.87 5.00 -22.49
C LYS A 52 0.56 6.36 -21.81
N ARG A 53 -0.67 6.88 -21.78
CA ARG A 53 -0.98 8.25 -21.34
C ARG A 53 -2.28 8.45 -20.56
N SER A 54 -3.05 7.41 -20.22
CA SER A 54 -4.41 7.63 -19.66
C SER A 54 -4.56 7.44 -18.15
N ILE A 55 -3.56 6.92 -17.43
CA ILE A 55 -3.74 6.52 -16.02
C ILE A 55 -2.94 7.33 -14.99
N MET A 56 -2.12 8.30 -15.40
CA MET A 56 -1.24 9.01 -14.46
C MET A 56 -1.93 10.09 -13.61
N ASP A 57 -3.19 10.43 -13.87
CA ASP A 57 -3.90 11.53 -13.17
C ASP A 57 -5.19 11.11 -12.45
N ALA A 58 -5.52 9.80 -12.42
CA ALA A 58 -6.61 9.33 -11.59
C ALA A 58 -6.11 9.20 -10.14
N PRO A 59 -6.82 9.75 -9.13
CA PRO A 59 -6.48 9.55 -7.73
C PRO A 59 -6.33 8.05 -7.44
N LEU A 60 -5.14 7.61 -7.02
CA LEU A 60 -4.91 6.21 -6.71
C LEU A 60 -5.79 5.81 -5.52
N ARG A 61 -6.43 4.64 -5.62
CA ARG A 61 -7.19 4.08 -4.50
C ARG A 61 -6.25 3.79 -3.34
N LYS A 62 -6.76 3.87 -2.11
CA LYS A 62 -6.03 3.36 -0.94
C LYS A 62 -5.98 1.84 -1.02
N CYS A 63 -4.85 1.25 -0.66
CA CYS A 63 -4.75 -0.20 -0.55
C CYS A 63 -5.73 -0.72 0.50
N MET A 64 -6.12 -2.00 0.39
CA MET A 64 -7.08 -2.65 1.28
C MET A 64 -6.67 -2.61 2.75
N SER A 65 -7.66 -2.72 3.64
CA SER A 65 -7.41 -2.85 5.07
C SER A 65 -6.91 -4.25 5.42
N CYS A 66 -6.16 -4.33 6.52
CA CYS A 66 -5.61 -5.56 7.06
C CYS A 66 -5.37 -5.40 8.57
N GLY A 67 -4.90 -6.45 9.24
CA GLY A 67 -4.57 -6.37 10.66
C GLY A 67 -5.78 -6.52 11.60
N PRO A 68 -5.53 -6.58 12.92
CA PRO A 68 -6.59 -6.69 13.91
C PRO A 68 -7.58 -5.53 13.85
N GLY A 69 -8.84 -5.82 13.55
CA GLY A 69 -9.91 -4.83 13.47
C GLY A 69 -9.81 -3.88 12.26
N ASP A 70 -9.17 -4.31 11.16
CA ASP A 70 -9.02 -3.51 9.92
C ASP A 70 -8.31 -2.17 10.13
N ARG A 71 -7.47 -2.09 11.19
CA ARG A 71 -6.76 -0.87 11.58
C ARG A 71 -5.49 -0.63 10.77
N GLY A 72 -5.05 -1.62 9.99
CA GLY A 72 -3.89 -1.53 9.11
C GLY A 72 -4.25 -1.38 7.64
N ARG A 73 -3.22 -1.18 6.83
CA ARG A 73 -3.26 -1.13 5.37
C ARG A 73 -2.13 -1.97 4.79
N CYS A 74 -2.38 -2.55 3.61
CA CYS A 74 -1.38 -3.32 2.91
C CYS A 74 -0.31 -2.41 2.27
N TYR A 75 0.95 -2.71 2.54
CA TYR A 75 2.11 -2.07 1.91
C TYR A 75 2.78 -3.00 0.90
N GLY A 76 2.59 -4.31 1.05
CA GLY A 76 3.06 -5.37 0.15
C GLY A 76 2.23 -6.65 0.34
N PRO A 77 2.45 -7.71 -0.46
CA PRO A 77 1.62 -8.92 -0.43
C PRO A 77 1.67 -9.69 0.89
N SER A 78 2.70 -9.45 1.70
CA SER A 78 2.90 -10.06 3.02
C SER A 78 3.10 -9.02 4.14
N ILE A 79 2.86 -7.73 3.86
CA ILE A 79 3.16 -6.61 4.76
C ILE A 79 1.88 -5.81 5.06
N CYS A 80 1.51 -5.79 6.33
CA CYS A 80 0.38 -5.01 6.84
C CYS A 80 0.86 -4.03 7.92
N CYS A 81 0.55 -2.75 7.78
CA CYS A 81 0.99 -1.73 8.73
C CYS A 81 -0.14 -0.80 9.15
N GLY A 82 -0.13 -0.33 10.40
CA GLY A 82 -1.11 0.64 10.89
C GLY A 82 -0.65 1.37 12.14
N GLU A 83 -1.15 2.59 12.30
CA GLU A 83 -0.93 3.42 13.49
C GLU A 83 -1.45 2.70 14.76
N GLY A 84 -0.52 2.30 15.62
CA GLY A 84 -0.79 1.61 16.89
C GLY A 84 -0.72 0.08 16.85
N ILE A 85 -0.66 -0.56 15.67
CA ILE A 85 -0.34 -2.00 15.56
C ILE A 85 1.09 -2.26 15.07
N GLY A 86 1.77 -1.22 14.56
CA GLY A 86 3.09 -1.36 13.95
C GLY A 86 3.00 -1.99 12.56
N CYS A 87 3.97 -2.82 12.22
CA CYS A 87 3.99 -3.58 10.96
C CYS A 87 4.08 -5.09 11.23
N LEU A 88 3.16 -5.82 10.60
CA LEU A 88 3.05 -7.27 10.64
C LEU A 88 3.52 -7.82 9.29
N MET A 89 4.55 -8.65 9.32
CA MET A 89 5.16 -9.25 8.14
C MET A 89 5.04 -10.77 8.18
N GLY A 90 4.56 -11.39 7.09
CA GLY A 90 4.40 -12.85 7.00
C GLY A 90 3.41 -13.44 8.02
N SER A 91 2.44 -12.64 8.45
CA SER A 91 1.45 -13.00 9.47
C SER A 91 0.13 -13.43 8.82
N PRO A 92 -0.75 -14.19 9.51
CA PRO A 92 -2.08 -14.48 8.97
C PRO A 92 -2.90 -13.19 8.74
N GLU A 93 -2.64 -12.15 9.51
CA GLU A 93 -3.28 -10.84 9.36
C GLU A 93 -2.84 -10.08 8.09
N SER A 94 -1.68 -10.42 7.52
CA SER A 94 -1.19 -9.87 6.25
C SER A 94 -1.49 -10.76 5.04
N ALA A 95 -2.01 -11.98 5.24
CA ALA A 95 -2.33 -12.89 4.15
C ALA A 95 -3.36 -12.34 3.16
N HIS A 96 -4.27 -11.46 3.61
CA HIS A 96 -5.26 -10.82 2.75
C HIS A 96 -4.61 -9.85 1.74
N CYS A 97 -3.41 -9.31 2.05
CA CYS A 97 -2.73 -8.35 1.19
C CYS A 97 -2.27 -8.93 -0.15
N VAL A 98 -2.18 -10.25 -0.29
CA VAL A 98 -1.89 -10.88 -1.58
C VAL A 98 -2.98 -10.61 -2.62
N GLU A 99 -4.21 -10.32 -2.17
CA GLU A 99 -5.34 -10.04 -3.05
C GLU A 99 -5.13 -8.76 -3.87
N GLU A 100 -4.34 -7.81 -3.34
CA GLU A 100 -3.95 -6.60 -4.07
C GLU A 100 -3.26 -6.91 -5.41
N ASN A 101 -2.53 -8.03 -5.51
CA ASN A 101 -1.83 -8.44 -6.74
C ASN A 101 -2.79 -8.82 -7.87
N TYR A 102 -4.03 -9.17 -7.55
CA TYR A 102 -5.04 -9.56 -8.54
C TYR A 102 -5.93 -8.37 -8.97
N LEU A 103 -5.82 -7.23 -8.29
CA LEU A 103 -6.58 -6.03 -8.61
C LEU A 103 -5.92 -5.23 -9.74
N LEU A 104 -6.63 -5.06 -10.86
CA LEU A 104 -6.12 -4.36 -12.05
C LEU A 104 -5.93 -2.84 -11.85
N THR A 105 -6.59 -2.26 -10.85
CA THR A 105 -6.44 -0.84 -10.49
C THR A 105 -5.28 -0.69 -9.52
N PRO A 106 -4.26 0.16 -9.74
CA PRO A 106 -3.18 0.35 -8.78
C PRO A 106 -3.68 1.01 -7.49
N CYS A 107 -3.12 0.61 -6.35
CA CYS A 107 -3.34 1.28 -5.08
C CYS A 107 -2.09 2.02 -4.60
N GLN A 108 -2.29 2.94 -3.67
CA GLN A 108 -1.21 3.56 -2.93
C GLN A 108 -1.38 3.31 -1.44
N ALA A 109 -0.32 2.82 -0.82
CA ALA A 109 -0.23 2.70 0.62
C ALA A 109 -0.24 4.11 1.27
N GLY A 110 -0.69 4.19 2.52
CA GLY A 110 -0.79 5.44 3.23
C GLY A 110 0.58 6.07 3.56
N GLY A 111 0.55 7.22 4.22
CA GLY A 111 1.75 7.88 4.73
C GLY A 111 2.51 8.71 3.72
N ARG A 112 3.46 9.50 4.24
CA ARG A 112 4.40 10.31 3.47
C ARG A 112 5.48 9.44 2.84
N ALA A 113 6.06 9.90 1.73
CA ALA A 113 7.20 9.23 1.11
C ALA A 113 8.43 9.27 2.03
N CYS A 114 9.22 8.20 2.01
CA CYS A 114 10.46 8.04 2.75
C CYS A 114 11.45 7.18 1.95
N GLY A 115 12.73 7.23 2.31
CA GLY A 115 13.80 6.53 1.59
C GLY A 115 13.96 6.95 0.12
N SER A 116 14.77 6.18 -0.63
CA SER A 116 15.03 6.39 -2.06
C SER A 116 14.17 5.51 -2.98
N GLU A 117 13.68 4.38 -2.48
CA GLU A 117 13.05 3.30 -3.27
C GLU A 117 11.52 3.47 -3.45
N GLY A 118 10.99 4.67 -3.24
CA GLY A 118 9.54 4.90 -3.27
C GLY A 118 8.80 4.33 -2.05
N GLY A 119 9.52 4.13 -0.95
CA GLY A 119 8.97 3.73 0.34
C GLY A 119 8.01 4.77 0.93
N ARG A 120 7.19 4.33 1.87
CA ARG A 120 6.23 5.19 2.58
C ARG A 120 6.22 4.89 4.07
N CYS A 121 6.02 5.93 4.87
CA CYS A 121 5.94 5.78 6.31
C CYS A 121 4.69 4.97 6.67
N ALA A 122 4.92 3.79 7.23
CA ALA A 122 3.86 2.82 7.49
C ALA A 122 3.46 2.76 8.96
N ALA A 123 4.42 3.11 9.84
CA ALA A 123 4.24 3.26 11.27
C ALA A 123 5.28 4.27 11.80
N ALA A 124 5.18 4.65 13.08
CA ALA A 124 6.12 5.55 13.72
C ALA A 124 7.56 5.02 13.61
N GLY A 125 8.40 5.77 12.91
CA GLY A 125 9.81 5.45 12.69
C GLY A 125 10.08 4.31 11.70
N LEU A 126 9.08 3.88 10.90
CA LEU A 126 9.24 2.77 9.96
C LEU A 126 8.84 3.16 8.53
N CYS A 127 9.80 3.05 7.61
CA CYS A 127 9.63 3.23 6.18
C CYS A 127 9.47 1.87 5.50
N CYS A 128 8.38 1.66 4.77
CA CYS A 128 8.12 0.40 4.08
C CYS A 128 7.92 0.58 2.58
N ASP A 129 8.46 -0.36 1.82
CA ASP A 129 8.13 -0.60 0.42
C ASP A 129 7.30 -1.90 0.30
N ALA A 130 7.15 -2.41 -0.93
CA ALA A 130 6.37 -3.63 -1.18
C ALA A 130 7.03 -4.91 -0.65
N GLU A 131 8.33 -4.89 -0.41
CA GLU A 131 9.14 -6.07 -0.08
C GLU A 131 9.62 -6.05 1.38
N SER A 132 9.89 -4.87 1.94
CA SER A 132 10.49 -4.75 3.26
C SER A 132 10.12 -3.45 3.99
N CYS A 133 10.43 -3.44 5.29
CA CYS A 133 10.34 -2.28 6.15
C CYS A 133 11.69 -2.03 6.84
N THR A 134 12.11 -0.78 6.89
CA THR A 134 13.34 -0.34 7.55
C THR A 134 13.05 0.83 8.49
N SER A 135 13.87 0.97 9.54
CA SER A 135 13.73 2.09 10.46
C SER A 135 14.19 3.39 9.79
N ASP A 136 13.33 4.41 9.83
CA ASP A 136 13.59 5.72 9.25
C ASP A 136 13.11 6.82 10.20
N GLN A 137 14.03 7.69 10.63
CA GLN A 137 13.73 8.81 11.53
C GLN A 137 12.78 9.81 10.88
N SER A 138 12.79 9.93 9.55
CA SER A 138 11.86 10.76 8.81
C SER A 138 10.41 10.27 8.91
N CYS A 139 10.16 9.08 9.45
CA CYS A 139 8.83 8.51 9.72
C CYS A 139 8.41 8.59 11.20
N LEU A 140 9.24 9.15 12.07
CA LEU A 140 8.79 9.43 13.44
C LEU A 140 7.69 10.49 13.40
N PRO A 141 6.65 10.39 14.26
CA PRO A 141 5.82 11.56 14.48
C PRO A 141 6.77 12.68 14.89
N GLU A 142 6.65 13.82 14.22
CA GLU A 142 7.18 15.03 14.81
C GLU A 142 6.39 15.14 16.11
N ASP A 143 7.07 14.91 17.24
CA ASP A 143 6.57 15.41 18.50
C ASP A 143 6.48 16.91 18.18
N ASP A 144 5.26 17.38 17.89
CA ASP A 144 4.89 18.75 18.16
C ASP A 144 5.17 18.87 19.65
N GLY A 145 6.45 19.08 19.96
CA GLY A 145 6.90 19.53 21.23
C GLY A 145 6.11 20.80 21.37
N ASP A 146 5.04 20.70 22.15
CA ASP A 146 4.41 21.81 22.81
C ASP A 146 5.53 22.43 23.64
N ASP A 147 6.35 23.22 22.95
CA ASP A 147 6.97 24.43 23.42
C ASP A 147 5.81 25.27 23.96
N GLN A 148 5.36 24.91 25.16
CA GLN A 148 4.77 25.83 26.12
C GLN A 148 5.86 26.80 26.61
N SER A 149 6.60 27.37 25.66
CA SER A 149 7.44 28.56 25.76
C SER A 149 6.67 29.72 25.16
N SER A 150 5.39 29.89 25.50
CA SER A 150 4.62 31.12 25.32
C SER A 150 3.46 31.18 26.32
N GLN A 151 3.70 30.79 27.57
CA GLN A 151 2.98 31.47 28.66
C GLN A 151 3.51 32.91 28.69
N LEU A 152 2.60 33.89 28.64
CA LEU A 152 2.79 35.32 28.87
C LEU A 152 2.67 36.24 27.64
N GLU A 153 1.60 36.11 26.87
CA GLU A 153 0.94 37.32 26.37
C GLU A 153 -0.56 37.24 26.70
N GLY A 154 -0.98 38.04 27.70
CA GLY A 154 -2.40 38.27 27.99
C GLY A 154 -2.90 37.89 29.38
N SER A 155 -2.06 37.68 30.40
CA SER A 155 -2.60 37.50 31.75
C SER A 155 -2.96 38.85 32.36
N ASP A 156 -4.26 39.04 32.59
CA ASP A 156 -4.82 40.14 33.37
C ASP A 156 -4.05 40.27 34.70
N PRO A 157 -3.64 41.49 35.12
CA PRO A 157 -2.82 41.70 36.32
C PRO A 157 -3.44 41.09 37.59
N THR A 158 -4.77 40.88 37.59
CA THR A 158 -5.50 40.25 38.70
C THR A 158 -5.14 38.76 38.87
N ASP A 159 -4.87 38.01 37.79
CA ASP A 159 -4.55 36.58 37.85
C ASP A 159 -3.18 36.31 38.47
N ILE A 160 -2.21 37.18 38.17
CA ILE A 160 -0.86 37.11 38.75
C ILE A 160 -0.93 37.39 40.25
N ILE A 161 -1.71 38.40 40.66
CA ILE A 161 -1.91 38.76 42.06
C ILE A 161 -2.59 37.62 42.83
N LEU A 162 -3.59 36.96 42.24
CA LEU A 162 -4.28 35.81 42.86
C LEU A 162 -3.34 34.61 43.05
N ARG A 163 -2.46 34.32 42.07
CA ARG A 163 -1.45 33.26 42.20
C ARG A 163 -0.43 33.55 43.30
N LEU A 164 0.05 34.79 43.42
CA LEU A 164 0.95 35.19 44.50
C LEU A 164 0.27 35.11 45.88
N LEU A 165 -1.00 35.51 45.98
CA LEU A 165 -1.76 35.38 47.23
C LEU A 165 -1.97 33.92 47.64
N HIS A 166 -2.21 33.02 46.68
CA HIS A 166 -2.32 31.57 46.96
C HIS A 166 -0.98 30.98 47.43
N LEU A 167 0.14 31.40 46.85
CA LEU A 167 1.48 30.96 47.28
C LEU A 167 1.84 31.48 48.68
N ALA A 168 1.52 32.73 48.98
CA ALA A 168 1.73 33.32 50.32
C ALA A 168 0.83 32.68 51.39
N ARG A 169 -0.38 32.25 51.02
CA ARG A 169 -1.30 31.54 51.94
C ARG A 169 -0.81 30.14 52.28
N HIS A 170 -0.09 29.48 51.37
CA HIS A 170 0.56 28.19 51.63
C HIS A 170 1.84 28.29 52.45
N SER A 171 2.58 29.40 52.39
CA SER A 171 3.77 29.60 53.24
C SER A 171 3.42 29.93 54.70
N SER A 172 2.25 30.53 54.94
CA SER A 172 1.81 30.87 56.31
C SER A 172 1.46 29.64 57.18
N HIS A 173 1.09 28.50 56.57
CA HIS A 173 0.77 27.28 57.34
C HIS A 173 2.00 26.41 57.69
N ARG A 174 3.21 26.83 57.29
CA ARG A 174 4.45 26.09 57.51
C ARG A 174 5.37 26.69 58.59
N SER A 175 4.94 27.78 59.24
CA SER A 175 5.73 28.46 60.29
C SER A 175 5.17 28.33 61.71
N HIS A 176 4.26 27.38 61.97
CA HIS A 176 3.69 27.15 63.31
C HIS A 176 3.74 25.68 63.77
N GLN A 177 4.86 25.00 63.52
CA GLN A 177 5.19 23.77 64.24
C GLN A 177 6.69 23.64 64.44
#